data_AF-A0A8T7D9L2-F1
#
_entry.id   AF-A0A8T7D9L2-F1
#
_cell.length_a   1.000
_cell.length_b   1.000
_cell.length_c   1.000
_cell.angle_alpha   90.00
_cell.angle_beta   90.00
_cell.angle_gamma   90.00
#
_symmetry.space_group_name_H-M   'P 1'
#
loop_
_entity.id
_entity.type
_entity.pdbx_description
1 polymer ?
#
loop_
_entity_poly.entity_id
_entity_poly.type
_entity_poly.pdbx_seq_one_letter_code
_entity_poly.pdbx_strand_id
1 'polypeptide(L)'
;MDHLLSLSQAARMVGVPRKVLQHYIQRGKLSVFEGSIRQSELFKIFPDINTDRSGMIEKVRNIQADAVNKYMTDSTPSPDQLVSEVQRLRAELRSAEDRVASYQLLVAEMKTRMSAFQKQCDKNQSQMLSSLIGWFYSQCKLREKR
;
A
#
# COMPACT_ATOMS: atom_id res chain seq x y z
N MET A 1 7.34 -50.25 2.37
CA MET A 1 6.17 -49.84 1.56
C MET A 1 6.66 -49.00 0.40
N ASP A 2 6.42 -49.43 -0.83
CA ASP A 2 6.95 -48.76 -2.02
C ASP A 2 6.09 -47.52 -2.34
N HIS A 3 6.66 -46.33 -2.16
CA HIS A 3 5.93 -45.08 -2.39
C HIS A 3 5.75 -44.83 -3.89
N LEU A 4 4.52 -44.51 -4.28
CA LEU A 4 4.18 -44.09 -5.64
C LEU A 4 4.34 -42.58 -5.75
N LEU A 5 5.20 -42.14 -6.66
CA LEU A 5 5.49 -40.73 -6.92
C LEU A 5 4.88 -40.33 -8.26
N SER A 6 4.22 -39.18 -8.30
CA SER A 6 3.90 -38.56 -9.59
C SER A 6 5.18 -38.22 -10.35
N LEU A 7 5.10 -38.16 -11.68
CA LEU A 7 6.26 -37.83 -12.53
C LEU A 7 6.95 -36.50 -12.14
N SER A 8 6.21 -35.50 -11.66
CA SER A 8 6.79 -34.24 -11.16
C SER A 8 7.52 -34.42 -9.83
N GLN A 9 6.98 -35.23 -8.92
CA GLN A 9 7.62 -35.53 -7.64
C GLN A 9 8.89 -36.37 -7.84
N ALA A 10 8.84 -37.36 -8.74
CA ALA A 10 10.01 -38.14 -9.14
C ALA A 10 11.10 -37.26 -9.74
N ALA A 11 10.75 -36.39 -10.72
CA ALA A 11 11.69 -35.46 -11.36
C ALA A 11 12.39 -34.57 -10.34
N ARG A 12 11.62 -34.04 -9.38
CA ARG A 12 12.14 -33.18 -8.32
C ARG A 12 13.02 -33.94 -7.32
N MET A 13 12.65 -35.17 -6.97
CA MET A 13 13.40 -36.02 -6.05
C MET A 13 14.77 -36.39 -6.63
N VAL A 14 14.83 -36.68 -7.93
CA VAL A 14 16.09 -37.01 -8.62
C VAL A 14 16.83 -35.81 -9.21
N GLY A 15 16.31 -34.59 -9.04
CA GLY A 15 16.96 -33.38 -9.53
C GLY A 15 17.15 -33.30 -11.05
N VAL A 16 16.36 -34.05 -11.83
CA VAL A 16 16.43 -34.03 -13.31
C VAL A 16 15.17 -33.40 -13.92
N PRO A 17 15.28 -32.79 -15.12
CA PRO A 17 14.11 -32.26 -15.82
C PRO A 17 13.08 -33.36 -16.11
N ARG A 18 11.78 -33.02 -16.02
CA ARG A 18 10.67 -33.94 -16.31
C ARG A 18 10.80 -34.66 -17.67
N LYS A 19 11.30 -33.96 -18.69
CA LYS A 19 11.54 -34.51 -20.03
C LYS A 19 12.53 -35.67 -20.02
N VAL A 20 13.54 -35.64 -19.14
CA VAL A 20 14.53 -36.71 -19.00
C VAL A 20 13.85 -37.97 -18.49
N LEU A 21 13.04 -37.88 -17.42
CA LEU A 21 12.27 -39.03 -16.94
C LEU A 21 11.28 -39.56 -17.97
N GLN A 22 10.60 -38.68 -18.71
CA GLN A 22 9.72 -39.10 -19.81
C GLN A 22 10.46 -39.88 -20.89
N HIS A 23 11.70 -39.50 -21.21
CA HIS A 23 12.54 -40.23 -22.15
C HIS A 23 12.92 -41.63 -21.64
N TYR A 24 13.21 -41.78 -20.34
CA TYR A 24 13.46 -43.10 -19.73
C TYR A 24 12.20 -43.98 -19.76
N ILE A 25 11.02 -43.41 -19.59
CA ILE A 25 9.73 -44.11 -19.70
C ILE A 25 9.49 -44.56 -21.15
N GLN A 26 9.67 -43.67 -22.12
CA GLN A 26 9.49 -43.98 -23.55
C GLN A 26 10.43 -45.08 -24.05
N ARG A 27 11.65 -45.15 -23.49
CA ARG A 27 12.63 -46.19 -23.81
C ARG A 27 12.44 -47.49 -23.03
N GLY A 28 11.36 -47.62 -22.25
CA GLY A 28 11.07 -48.80 -21.43
C GLY A 28 12.06 -49.04 -20.28
N LYS A 29 12.90 -48.05 -19.96
CA LYS A 29 13.91 -48.14 -18.90
C LYS A 29 13.34 -47.85 -17.52
N LEU A 30 12.21 -47.13 -17.44
CA LEU A 30 11.51 -46.80 -16.19
C LEU A 30 10.04 -47.20 -16.29
N SER A 31 9.57 -48.02 -15.36
CA SER A 31 8.19 -48.48 -15.28
C SER A 31 7.28 -47.42 -14.65
N VAL A 32 6.10 -47.22 -15.25
CA VAL A 32 5.04 -46.35 -14.73
C VAL A 32 3.80 -47.20 -14.50
N PHE A 33 3.22 -47.08 -13.32
CA PHE A 33 1.97 -47.72 -12.94
C PHE A 33 0.91 -46.63 -12.72
N GLU A 34 -0.13 -46.60 -13.55
CA GLU A 34 -1.23 -45.63 -13.45
C GLU A 34 -0.77 -44.16 -13.32
N GLY A 35 0.23 -43.77 -14.13
CA GLY A 35 0.79 -42.41 -14.10
C GLY A 35 1.74 -42.11 -12.93
N SER A 36 2.03 -43.09 -12.08
CA SER A 36 2.92 -43.01 -10.93
C SER A 36 4.16 -43.91 -11.08
N ILE A 37 5.30 -43.45 -10.57
CA ILE A 37 6.58 -44.17 -10.59
C ILE A 37 6.84 -44.71 -9.18
N ARG A 38 7.22 -45.99 -9.09
CA ARG A 38 7.66 -46.57 -7.82
C ARG A 38 9.01 -45.98 -7.43
N GLN A 39 9.12 -45.51 -6.19
CA GLN A 39 10.36 -44.93 -5.68
C GLN A 39 11.53 -45.94 -5.74
N SER A 40 11.26 -47.23 -5.51
CA SER A 40 12.25 -48.30 -5.65
C SER A 40 12.84 -48.42 -7.06
N GLU A 41 12.01 -48.33 -8.10
CA GLU A 41 12.43 -48.35 -9.51
C GLU A 41 13.22 -47.09 -9.88
N LEU A 42 12.86 -45.95 -9.31
CA LEU A 42 13.55 -44.69 -9.54
C LEU A 42 14.99 -44.72 -9.00
N PHE A 43 15.20 -45.26 -7.81
CA PHE A 43 16.54 -45.40 -7.21
C PHE A 43 17.43 -46.44 -7.90
N LYS A 44 16.85 -47.45 -8.56
CA LYS A 44 17.64 -48.40 -9.38
C LYS A 44 18.32 -47.72 -10.56
N ILE A 45 17.65 -46.73 -11.16
CA ILE A 45 18.16 -45.99 -12.33
C ILE A 45 19.05 -44.82 -11.89
N PHE A 46 18.75 -44.24 -10.74
CA PHE A 46 19.46 -43.09 -10.19
C PHE A 46 19.96 -43.36 -8.76
N PRO A 47 21.00 -44.18 -8.60
CA PRO A 47 21.48 -44.64 -7.28
C PRO A 47 22.21 -43.54 -6.47
N ASP A 48 22.77 -42.53 -7.11
CA ASP A 48 23.63 -41.52 -6.46
C ASP A 48 22.86 -40.35 -5.81
N ILE A 49 21.56 -40.49 -5.65
CA ILE A 49 20.69 -39.36 -5.29
C ILE A 49 20.38 -39.38 -3.80
N ASN A 50 21.09 -38.51 -3.09
CA ASN A 50 20.82 -38.20 -1.69
C ASN A 50 19.44 -37.53 -1.53
N THR A 51 18.53 -38.26 -0.87
CA THR A 51 17.15 -37.87 -0.51
C THR A 51 17.07 -36.54 0.26
N ASP A 52 18.18 -36.08 0.86
CA ASP A 52 18.27 -34.86 1.67
C ASP A 52 18.22 -33.53 0.88
N ARG A 53 18.23 -33.56 -0.45
CA ARG A 53 18.16 -32.35 -1.29
C ARG A 53 16.74 -31.87 -1.62
N SER A 54 15.74 -32.23 -0.83
CA SER A 54 14.45 -31.55 -0.94
C SER A 54 14.59 -30.15 -0.35
N GLY A 55 14.68 -29.12 -1.20
CA GLY A 55 14.72 -27.69 -0.83
C GLY A 55 13.49 -27.18 -0.07
N MET A 56 12.80 -28.04 0.66
CA MET A 56 11.77 -27.71 1.63
C MET A 56 12.34 -26.91 2.81
N ILE A 57 13.53 -27.24 3.32
CA ILE A 57 14.16 -26.46 4.40
C ILE A 57 14.44 -25.03 3.92
N GLU A 58 14.95 -24.89 2.69
CA GLU A 58 15.22 -23.57 2.10
C GLU A 58 13.92 -22.79 1.85
N LYS A 59 12.85 -23.45 1.40
CA LYS A 59 11.54 -22.82 1.26
C LYS A 59 10.96 -22.38 2.60
N VAL A 60 11.07 -23.19 3.65
CA VAL A 60 10.61 -22.83 5.00
C VAL A 60 11.40 -21.64 5.53
N ARG A 61 12.72 -21.60 5.31
CA ARG A 61 13.55 -20.43 5.64
C ARG A 61 13.12 -19.19 4.87
N ASN A 62 12.87 -19.29 3.57
CA ASN A 62 12.41 -18.16 2.77
C ASN A 62 11.04 -17.66 3.21
N ILE A 63 10.10 -18.56 3.52
CA ILE A 63 8.78 -18.18 4.06
C ILE A 63 8.93 -17.48 5.41
N GLN A 64 9.82 -17.96 6.30
CA GLN A 64 10.09 -17.29 7.57
C GLN A 64 10.73 -15.91 7.36
N ALA A 65 11.71 -15.80 6.46
CA ALA A 65 12.38 -14.54 6.15
C ALA A 65 11.39 -13.52 5.53
N ASP A 66 10.53 -13.95 4.61
CA ASP A 66 9.52 -13.11 3.99
C ASP A 66 8.45 -12.67 5.00
N ALA A 67 8.05 -13.55 5.92
CA ALA A 67 7.09 -13.21 6.98
C ALA A 67 7.67 -12.17 7.95
N VAL A 68 8.94 -12.30 8.33
CA VAL A 68 9.64 -11.32 9.19
C VAL A 68 9.80 -9.98 8.48
N ASN A 69 10.24 -9.98 7.22
CA ASN A 69 10.37 -8.76 6.42
C ASN A 69 9.02 -8.04 6.22
N LYS A 70 7.94 -8.79 6.00
CA LYS A 70 6.59 -8.24 5.89
C LYS A 70 6.13 -7.60 7.21
N TYR A 71 6.41 -8.23 8.35
CA TYR A 71 6.09 -7.66 9.68
C TYR A 71 6.85 -6.36 9.97
N MET A 72 8.09 -6.24 9.51
CA MET A 72 8.90 -5.03 9.69
C MET A 72 8.47 -3.88 8.77
N THR A 73 7.92 -4.19 7.58
CA THR A 73 7.46 -3.19 6.60
C THR A 73 6.01 -2.77 6.81
N ASP A 74 5.13 -3.71 7.20
CA ASP A 74 3.72 -3.47 7.56
C ASP A 74 3.55 -3.31 9.09
N SER A 75 4.43 -2.57 9.76
CA SER A 75 4.21 -2.21 11.16
C SER A 75 2.97 -1.30 11.24
N THR A 76 1.82 -1.94 11.47
CA THR A 76 0.56 -1.24 11.66
C THR A 76 0.72 -0.35 12.89
N PRO A 77 0.45 0.97 12.79
CA PRO A 77 0.65 1.88 13.90
C PRO A 77 -0.09 1.37 15.13
N SER A 78 0.51 1.52 16.31
CA SER A 78 -0.16 1.10 17.54
C SER A 78 -1.45 1.91 17.75
N PRO A 79 -2.46 1.36 18.44
CA PRO A 79 -3.67 2.12 18.78
C PRO A 79 -3.35 3.46 19.46
N ASP A 80 -2.33 3.52 20.31
CA ASP A 80 -1.90 4.73 20.99
C ASP A 80 -1.32 5.78 20.03
N GLN A 81 -0.54 5.33 19.03
CA GLN A 81 -0.04 6.22 17.97
C GLN A 81 -1.19 6.80 17.16
N LEU A 82 -2.18 6.00 16.79
CA LEU A 82 -3.36 6.48 16.08
C LEU A 82 -4.17 7.49 16.89
N VAL A 83 -4.37 7.24 18.20
CA VAL A 83 -5.06 8.19 19.09
C VAL A 83 -4.30 9.51 19.19
N SER A 84 -2.97 9.46 19.34
CA SER A 84 -2.11 10.65 19.38
C SER A 84 -2.22 11.45 18.08
N GLU A 85 -2.16 10.78 16.94
CA GLU A 85 -2.30 11.39 15.62
C GLU A 85 -3.68 12.04 15.42
N VAL A 86 -4.75 11.36 15.82
CA VAL A 86 -6.11 11.93 15.77
C VAL A 86 -6.24 13.16 16.67
N GLN A 87 -5.65 13.13 17.88
CA GLN A 87 -5.67 14.28 18.77
C GLN A 87 -4.89 15.46 18.18
N ARG A 88 -3.72 15.21 17.59
CA ARG A 88 -2.94 16.23 16.88
C ARG A 88 -3.74 16.86 15.75
N LEU A 89 -4.31 16.05 14.86
CA LEU A 89 -5.11 16.53 13.73
C LEU A 89 -6.33 17.32 14.19
N ARG A 90 -6.99 16.91 15.28
CA ARG A 90 -8.10 17.68 15.88
C ARG A 90 -7.65 19.04 16.41
N ALA A 91 -6.49 19.11 17.05
CA ALA A 91 -5.94 20.37 17.54
C ALA A 91 -5.56 21.31 16.38
N GLU A 92 -4.95 20.77 15.33
CA GLU A 92 -4.63 21.52 14.12
C GLU A 92 -5.88 22.04 13.41
N LEU A 93 -6.92 21.20 13.28
CA LEU A 93 -8.20 21.58 12.70
C LEU A 93 -8.84 22.72 13.51
N ARG A 94 -8.91 22.60 14.83
CA ARG A 94 -9.45 23.67 15.69
C ARG A 94 -8.67 24.96 15.51
N SER A 95 -7.33 24.90 15.47
CA SER A 95 -6.52 26.10 15.24
C SER A 95 -6.79 26.73 13.87
N ALA A 96 -7.01 25.92 12.83
CA ALA A 96 -7.39 26.42 11.51
C ALA A 96 -8.78 27.05 11.51
N GLU A 97 -9.76 26.43 12.16
CA GLU A 97 -11.12 26.97 12.33
C GLU A 97 -11.11 28.31 13.08
N ASP A 98 -10.35 28.41 14.19
CA ASP A 98 -10.20 29.64 14.95
C ASP A 98 -9.58 30.77 14.11
N ARG A 99 -8.58 30.46 13.28
CA ARG A 99 -7.98 31.43 12.33
C ARG A 99 -8.98 31.90 11.29
N VAL A 100 -9.77 30.98 10.72
CA VAL A 100 -10.81 31.32 9.75
C VAL A 100 -11.87 32.22 10.39
N ALA A 101 -12.34 31.89 11.60
CA ALA A 101 -13.29 32.71 12.34
C ALA A 101 -12.73 34.11 12.63
N SER A 102 -11.46 34.20 13.05
CA SER A 102 -10.77 35.47 13.27
C SER A 102 -10.71 36.32 11.99
N TYR A 103 -10.36 35.72 10.85
CA TYR A 103 -10.33 36.43 9.57
C TYR A 103 -11.72 36.86 9.10
N GLN A 104 -12.77 36.06 9.34
CA GLN A 104 -14.15 36.45 9.03
C GLN A 104 -14.58 37.68 9.84
N LEU A 105 -14.24 37.71 11.14
CA LEU A 105 -14.48 38.88 11.99
C LEU A 105 -13.73 40.12 11.48
N LEU A 106 -12.43 39.98 11.16
CA LEU A 106 -11.63 41.08 10.63
C LEU A 106 -12.20 41.62 9.30
N VAL A 107 -12.65 40.74 8.41
CA VAL A 107 -13.29 41.12 7.15
C VAL A 107 -14.60 41.86 7.42
N ALA A 108 -15.44 41.38 8.33
CA ALA A 108 -16.69 42.05 8.69
C ALA A 108 -16.44 43.44 9.30
N GLU A 109 -15.44 43.56 10.16
CA GLU A 109 -15.01 44.84 10.72
C GLU A 109 -14.51 45.79 9.63
N MET A 110 -13.68 45.29 8.70
CA MET A 110 -13.16 46.09 7.58
C MET A 110 -14.28 46.59 6.66
N LYS A 111 -15.25 45.73 6.31
CA LYS A 111 -16.46 46.12 5.56
C LYS A 111 -17.18 47.29 6.24
N THR A 112 -17.34 47.20 7.56
CA THR A 112 -18.00 48.23 8.38
C THR A 112 -17.20 49.52 8.41
N ARG A 113 -15.90 49.46 8.68
CA ARG A 113 -15.00 50.63 8.74
C ARG A 113 -14.89 51.33 7.38
N MET A 114 -14.76 50.59 6.28
CA MET A 114 -14.72 51.17 4.93
C MET A 114 -16.02 51.88 4.58
N SER A 115 -17.18 51.28 4.90
CA SER A 115 -18.49 51.90 4.68
C SER A 115 -18.68 53.18 5.51
N ALA A 116 -18.19 53.19 6.76
CA ALA A 116 -18.21 54.37 7.60
C ALA A 116 -17.28 55.47 7.07
N PHE A 117 -16.07 55.10 6.63
CA PHE A 117 -15.10 56.02 6.04
C PHE A 117 -15.64 56.66 4.76
N GLN A 118 -16.30 55.89 3.90
CA GLN A 118 -16.91 56.38 2.67
C GLN A 118 -17.94 57.50 2.90
N LYS A 119 -18.67 57.46 4.03
CA LYS A 119 -19.64 58.50 4.38
C LYS A 119 -18.98 59.84 4.75
N GLN A 120 -17.69 59.85 5.06
CA GLN A 120 -16.92 61.04 5.42
C GLN A 120 -16.18 61.64 4.21
N CYS A 121 -16.14 60.93 3.09
CA CYS A 121 -15.46 61.35 1.87
C CYS A 121 -16.25 62.43 1.11
N ASP A 122 -15.52 63.31 0.42
CA ASP A 122 -16.13 64.18 -0.60
C ASP A 122 -16.60 63.37 -1.83
N LYS A 123 -17.29 64.04 -2.76
CA LYS A 123 -17.90 63.38 -3.92
C LYS A 123 -16.89 62.63 -4.80
N ASN A 124 -15.68 63.18 -5.00
CA ASN A 124 -14.65 62.58 -5.85
C ASN A 124 -13.97 61.40 -5.13
N GLN A 125 -13.64 61.59 -3.84
CA GLN A 125 -13.08 60.56 -2.98
C GLN A 125 -14.04 59.36 -2.82
N SER A 126 -15.32 59.63 -2.62
CA SER A 126 -16.36 58.61 -2.45
C SER A 126 -16.54 57.75 -3.71
N GLN A 127 -16.46 58.34 -4.91
CA GLN A 127 -16.50 57.60 -6.16
C GLN A 127 -15.31 56.64 -6.31
N MET A 128 -14.08 57.12 -6.04
CA MET A 128 -12.89 56.27 -6.10
C MET A 128 -12.97 55.12 -5.09
N LEU A 129 -13.36 55.41 -3.85
CA LEU A 129 -13.50 54.43 -2.79
C LEU A 129 -14.63 53.40 -3.06
N SER A 130 -15.70 53.81 -3.74
CA SER A 130 -16.79 52.90 -4.14
C SER A 130 -16.28 51.76 -5.01
N SER A 131 -15.36 52.03 -5.94
CA SER A 131 -14.77 51.01 -6.81
C SER A 131 -13.99 49.96 -5.99
N LEU A 132 -13.21 50.42 -5.01
CA LEU A 132 -12.41 49.56 -4.13
C LEU A 132 -13.31 48.73 -3.21
N ILE A 133 -14.32 49.33 -2.59
CA ILE A 133 -15.30 48.63 -1.75
C ILE A 133 -16.04 47.57 -2.56
N GLY A 134 -16.48 47.92 -3.78
CA GLY A 134 -17.14 46.98 -4.69
C GLY A 134 -16.28 45.78 -5.04
N TRP A 135 -15.01 46.01 -5.41
CA TRP A 135 -14.04 44.94 -5.65
C TRP A 135 -13.83 44.06 -4.41
N PHE A 136 -13.61 44.68 -3.24
CA PHE A 136 -13.39 43.95 -1.98
C PHE A 136 -14.57 43.04 -1.64
N TYR A 137 -15.80 43.54 -1.75
CA TYR A 137 -17.01 42.75 -1.46
C TYR A 137 -17.16 41.58 -2.44
N SER A 138 -16.85 41.81 -3.73
CA SER A 138 -16.82 40.74 -4.72
C SER A 138 -15.78 39.66 -4.36
N GLN A 139 -14.59 40.06 -3.91
CA GLN A 139 -13.55 39.10 -3.50
C GLN A 139 -13.94 38.30 -2.26
N CYS A 140 -14.61 38.91 -1.29
CA CYS A 140 -15.15 38.20 -0.12
C CYS A 140 -16.19 37.15 -0.56
N LYS A 141 -17.16 37.55 -1.40
CA LYS A 141 -18.24 36.66 -1.86
C LYS A 141 -17.73 35.45 -2.65
N LEU A 142 -16.65 35.60 -3.41
CA LEU A 142 -16.00 34.49 -4.13
C LEU A 142 -15.38 33.46 -3.18
N ARG A 143 -14.93 33.90 -1.99
CA ARG A 143 -14.26 33.04 -1.00
C ARG A 143 -15.22 32.40 -0.01
N GLU A 144 -16.39 32.99 0.23
CA GLU A 144 -17.46 32.39 1.03
C GLU A 144 -18.15 31.20 0.33
N LYS A 145 -18.03 31.08 -1.00
CA LYS A 145 -18.69 30.02 -1.79
C LYS A 145 -17.84 28.76 -2.02
N ARG A 146 -16.59 28.73 -1.56
CA ARG A 146 -15.69 27.57 -1.66
C ARG A 146 -15.62 26.86 -0.33
#